data_AF-Q111Y6-F1
#
_entry.id   AF-Q111Y6-F1
#
_cell.length_a   1.000
_cell.length_b   1.000
_cell.length_c   1.000
_cell.angle_alpha   90.00
_cell.angle_beta   90.00
_cell.angle_gamma   90.00
#
_symmetry.space_group_name_H-M   'P 1'
#
loop_
_entity.id
_entity.type
_entity.pdbx_description
1 polymer ?
#
loop_
_entity_poly.entity_id
_entity_poly.type
_entity_poly.pdbx_seq_one_letter_code
_entity_poly.pdbx_strand_id
1 'polypeptide(L)'
;MANITELQANLLKMQQLLNAADNETKKKTFQDIVNNLSQQLENEKSKLNPLTAEELKVNQPPKRKIIKQSTQQAQTSTQKPQELHPKYKSKIELKSEVKLEEKSENQEYESLLPKQDYLFQGLGVLYGKIIQRYENNDNYYNVIINDKTYELIIVYPRVRDFIKKHYSPEKDRYLTVYPNLVHYPQTREKNKPPKISFTIIAANDSPYLELEPNEFKLFGLWQFIAVSKCPVMSIHRNREKDGNDRVWPLKTKFKDNNKLHKNLTRANHVPLLWKNAPVKPFRFNPRLDKDQQGDRYFCQVKAKFLADRSVWGFHELLAEPTLDIPKFYKPIKVV
;
A
#
# COMPACT_ATOMS: atom_id res chain seq x y z
N MET A 1 -28.38 -12.91 -20.67
CA MET A 1 -29.65 -12.19 -20.44
C MET A 1 -29.75 -11.60 -19.02
N ALA A 2 -29.32 -12.29 -17.95
CA ALA A 2 -29.41 -11.77 -16.57
C ALA A 2 -28.77 -10.38 -16.32
N ASN A 3 -27.67 -10.06 -17.01
CA ASN A 3 -26.93 -8.80 -16.85
C ASN A 3 -27.70 -7.55 -17.32
N ILE A 4 -28.52 -7.66 -18.38
CA ILE A 4 -29.27 -6.52 -18.94
C ILE A 4 -30.43 -6.12 -18.03
N THR A 5 -31.17 -7.10 -17.52
CA THR A 5 -32.29 -6.88 -16.59
C THR A 5 -31.82 -6.23 -15.29
N GLU A 6 -30.65 -6.63 -14.79
CA GLU A 6 -30.05 -6.03 -13.59
C GLU A 6 -29.59 -4.59 -13.84
N LEU A 7 -28.95 -4.31 -14.99
CA LEU A 7 -28.57 -2.96 -15.39
C LEU A 7 -29.80 -2.03 -15.56
N GLN A 8 -30.90 -2.52 -16.13
CA GLN A 8 -32.14 -1.76 -16.25
C GLN A 8 -32.77 -1.43 -14.89
N ALA A 9 -32.79 -2.39 -13.96
CA ALA A 9 -33.30 -2.16 -12.60
C ALA A 9 -32.45 -1.13 -11.84
N ASN A 10 -31.12 -1.21 -11.98
CA ASN A 10 -30.19 -0.26 -11.35
C ASN A 10 -30.31 1.15 -11.95
N LEU A 11 -30.51 1.26 -13.26
CA LEU A 11 -30.71 2.54 -13.94
C LEU A 11 -32.00 3.22 -13.44
N LEU A 12 -33.11 2.47 -13.35
CA LEU A 12 -34.39 2.98 -12.84
C LEU A 12 -34.28 3.45 -11.38
N LYS A 13 -33.56 2.69 -10.54
CA LYS A 13 -33.28 3.07 -9.15
C LYS A 13 -32.46 4.36 -9.04
N MET A 14 -31.45 4.53 -9.89
CA MET A 14 -30.61 5.74 -9.88
C MET A 14 -31.34 6.97 -10.41
N GLN A 15 -32.24 6.80 -11.39
CA GLN A 15 -33.12 7.88 -11.84
C GLN A 15 -34.09 8.34 -10.75
N GLN A 16 -34.63 7.41 -9.95
CA GLN A 16 -35.47 7.76 -8.79
C GLN A 16 -34.68 8.55 -7.74
N LEU A 17 -33.42 8.16 -7.46
CA LEU A 17 -32.56 8.88 -6.53
C LEU A 17 -32.12 10.25 -7.04
N LEU A 18 -31.94 10.42 -8.36
CA LEU A 18 -31.67 11.71 -8.98
C LEU A 18 -32.85 12.67 -8.81
N ASN A 19 -34.08 12.19 -9.02
CA ASN A 19 -35.30 12.99 -8.88
C ASN A 19 -35.59 13.36 -7.41
N ALA A 20 -35.19 12.51 -6.46
CA ALA A 20 -35.36 12.74 -5.02
C ALA A 20 -34.19 13.51 -4.37
N ALA A 21 -33.18 13.94 -5.14
CA ALA A 21 -32.01 14.61 -4.59
C ALA A 21 -32.23 16.12 -4.41
N ASP A 22 -32.08 16.61 -3.18
CA ASP A 22 -32.26 18.04 -2.85
C ASP A 22 -30.96 18.88 -2.97
N ASN A 23 -29.82 18.24 -3.25
CA ASN A 23 -28.49 18.87 -3.24
C ASN A 23 -27.83 18.75 -4.62
N GLU A 24 -27.29 19.85 -5.15
CA GLU A 24 -26.63 19.90 -6.47
C GLU A 24 -25.47 18.92 -6.62
N THR A 25 -24.66 18.76 -5.58
CA THR A 25 -23.55 17.80 -5.58
C THR A 25 -24.06 16.38 -5.68
N LYS A 26 -25.18 16.06 -5.01
CA LYS A 26 -25.81 14.74 -5.11
C LYS A 26 -26.44 14.52 -6.49
N LYS A 27 -27.11 15.54 -7.04
CA LYS A 27 -27.66 15.50 -8.41
C LYS A 27 -26.57 15.23 -9.44
N LYS A 28 -25.44 15.91 -9.34
CA LYS A 28 -24.30 15.70 -10.24
C LYS A 28 -23.76 14.27 -10.14
N THR A 29 -23.55 13.77 -8.93
CA THR A 29 -23.08 12.39 -8.71
C THR A 29 -24.06 11.35 -9.25
N PHE A 30 -25.37 11.51 -9.03
CA PHE A 30 -26.37 10.58 -9.57
C PHE A 30 -26.48 10.68 -11.09
N GLN A 31 -26.33 11.88 -11.66
CA GLN A 31 -26.31 12.08 -13.11
C GLN A 31 -25.14 11.34 -13.76
N ASP A 32 -23.93 11.44 -13.18
CA ASP A 32 -22.74 10.75 -13.67
C ASP A 32 -22.91 9.22 -13.62
N ILE A 33 -23.54 8.71 -12.56
CA ILE A 33 -23.85 7.28 -12.41
C ILE A 33 -24.88 6.82 -13.45
N VAL A 34 -25.95 7.60 -13.68
CA VAL A 34 -26.97 7.29 -14.70
C VAL A 34 -26.35 7.26 -16.10
N ASN A 35 -25.47 8.20 -16.43
CA ASN A 35 -24.78 8.26 -17.71
C ASN A 35 -23.90 7.01 -17.93
N ASN A 36 -23.12 6.62 -16.91
CA ASN A 36 -22.26 5.43 -16.98
C ASN A 36 -23.08 4.14 -17.16
N LEU A 37 -24.14 3.95 -16.36
CA LEU A 37 -25.01 2.78 -16.47
C LEU A 37 -25.73 2.71 -17.82
N SER A 38 -26.13 3.84 -18.38
CA SER A 38 -26.77 3.91 -19.72
C SER A 38 -25.80 3.44 -20.82
N GLN A 39 -24.54 3.89 -20.76
CA GLN A 39 -23.51 3.48 -21.70
C GLN A 39 -23.17 1.98 -21.58
N GLN A 40 -23.11 1.46 -20.35
CA GLN A 40 -22.92 0.02 -20.11
C GLN A 40 -24.07 -0.81 -20.68
N LEU A 41 -25.32 -0.35 -20.51
CA LEU A 41 -26.50 -1.02 -21.04
C LEU A 41 -26.49 -1.06 -22.58
N GLU A 42 -26.07 0.02 -23.24
CA GLU A 42 -25.95 0.10 -24.69
C GLU A 42 -24.85 -0.84 -25.22
N ASN A 43 -23.71 -0.91 -24.52
CA ASN A 43 -22.62 -1.83 -24.82
C ASN A 43 -23.01 -3.30 -24.62
N GLU A 44 -23.84 -3.62 -23.62
CA GLU A 44 -24.32 -4.99 -23.41
C GLU A 44 -25.42 -5.38 -24.42
N LYS A 45 -26.25 -4.43 -24.84
CA LYS A 45 -27.25 -4.65 -25.90
C LYS A 45 -26.60 -4.87 -27.26
N SER A 46 -25.54 -4.12 -27.60
CA SER A 46 -24.83 -4.28 -28.87
C SER A 46 -24.07 -5.61 -28.99
N LYS A 47 -23.64 -6.20 -27.87
CA LYS A 47 -23.03 -7.54 -27.84
C LYS A 47 -24.02 -8.68 -28.12
N LEU A 48 -25.33 -8.46 -27.95
CA LEU A 48 -26.36 -9.48 -28.10
C LEU A 48 -26.94 -9.60 -29.51
N ASN A 49 -26.59 -8.70 -30.43
CA ASN A 49 -27.00 -8.77 -31.83
C ASN A 49 -25.79 -8.87 -32.79
N PRO A 50 -25.25 -10.07 -33.06
CA PRO A 50 -24.38 -10.28 -34.20
C PRO A 50 -25.20 -10.87 -35.35
N LEU A 51 -25.75 -10.03 -36.24
CA LEU A 51 -26.11 -10.30 -37.65
C LEU A 51 -27.32 -9.45 -38.10
N THR A 52 -27.05 -8.28 -38.69
CA THR A 52 -27.63 -7.92 -39.99
C THR A 52 -26.70 -6.93 -40.69
N ALA A 53 -26.42 -7.25 -41.96
CA ALA A 53 -25.62 -6.60 -43.00
C ALA A 53 -25.28 -5.10 -42.81
N GLU A 54 -24.04 -4.67 -43.01
CA GLU A 54 -23.48 -4.42 -44.36
C GLU A 54 -24.47 -3.70 -45.29
N GLU A 55 -24.57 -2.38 -45.15
CA GLU A 55 -24.70 -1.48 -46.29
C GLU A 55 -24.23 -0.06 -45.91
N LEU A 56 -23.61 0.61 -46.88
CA LEU A 56 -23.02 1.95 -46.84
C LEU A 56 -21.63 2.11 -46.17
N LYS A 57 -20.62 1.58 -46.86
CA LYS A 57 -19.59 2.37 -47.59
C LYS A 57 -19.79 3.91 -47.49
N VAL A 58 -18.82 4.82 -47.36
CA VAL A 58 -17.43 4.90 -47.82
C VAL A 58 -16.95 6.33 -47.47
N ASN A 59 -15.72 6.52 -46.97
CA ASN A 59 -14.71 7.41 -47.56
C ASN A 59 -13.45 7.60 -46.67
N GLN A 60 -12.34 7.05 -47.17
CA GLN A 60 -10.98 7.63 -47.23
C GLN A 60 -10.05 7.55 -45.98
N PRO A 61 -8.71 7.63 -46.16
CA PRO A 61 -7.85 6.48 -46.46
C PRO A 61 -6.66 6.36 -45.45
N PRO A 62 -5.83 5.30 -45.53
CA PRO A 62 -4.90 4.96 -44.46
C PRO A 62 -3.51 5.60 -44.62
N LYS A 63 -2.90 6.03 -43.51
CA LYS A 63 -1.46 6.30 -43.43
C LYS A 63 -0.74 5.32 -42.49
N ARG A 64 -0.13 4.32 -43.16
CA ARG A 64 1.20 3.72 -42.97
C ARG A 64 1.67 3.40 -41.54
N LYS A 65 1.69 2.09 -41.26
CA LYS A 65 2.68 1.43 -40.39
C LYS A 65 4.08 1.55 -41.02
N ILE A 66 5.09 1.86 -40.22
CA ILE A 66 6.49 1.54 -40.50
C ILE A 66 6.97 0.58 -39.40
N ILE A 67 7.29 -0.64 -39.82
CA ILE A 67 8.10 -1.62 -39.09
C ILE A 67 9.39 -1.77 -39.89
N LYS A 68 10.55 -1.60 -39.25
CA LYS A 68 11.86 -2.24 -39.55
C LYS A 68 12.66 -2.19 -38.23
N GLN A 69 12.79 -3.28 -37.46
CA GLN A 69 13.75 -4.40 -37.55
C GLN A 69 15.22 -4.00 -37.83
N SER A 70 16.03 -4.22 -36.78
CA SER A 70 17.41 -4.79 -36.71
C SER A 70 18.34 -4.73 -37.92
N THR A 71 19.64 -4.48 -37.67
CA THR A 71 20.76 -5.44 -37.86
C THR A 71 22.01 -4.96 -37.07
N GLN A 72 22.89 -5.92 -36.82
CA GLN A 72 24.05 -6.00 -35.91
C GLN A 72 25.37 -5.39 -36.44
N GLN A 73 26.40 -5.52 -35.58
CA GLN A 73 27.87 -5.61 -35.83
C GLN A 73 28.63 -4.28 -36.01
N ALA A 74 29.87 -4.08 -35.54
CA ALA A 74 30.80 -4.75 -34.61
C ALA A 74 32.07 -3.84 -34.48
N GLN A 75 32.94 -4.12 -33.49
CA GLN A 75 34.40 -3.84 -33.44
C GLN A 75 34.89 -2.39 -33.12
N THR A 76 35.36 -2.13 -31.89
CA THR A 76 36.77 -2.09 -31.40
C THR A 76 37.66 -0.97 -31.97
N SER A 77 38.04 0.00 -31.13
CA SER A 77 39.46 0.34 -30.86
C SER A 77 39.61 1.41 -29.78
N THR A 78 40.36 1.02 -28.75
CA THR A 78 41.24 1.74 -27.82
C THR A 78 41.63 3.18 -28.20
N GLN A 79 41.54 4.13 -27.26
CA GLN A 79 42.68 4.95 -26.80
C GLN A 79 42.31 5.86 -25.60
N LYS A 80 43.17 5.77 -24.58
CA LYS A 80 43.33 6.63 -23.40
C LYS A 80 44.55 7.53 -23.68
N PRO A 81 44.58 8.79 -23.23
CA PRO A 81 45.57 9.19 -22.21
C PRO A 81 44.94 10.06 -21.10
N GLN A 82 45.19 9.77 -19.81
CA GLN A 82 46.14 10.49 -18.92
C GLN A 82 45.79 11.97 -18.71
N GLU A 83 45.21 12.33 -17.56
CA GLU A 83 45.89 12.84 -16.35
C GLU A 83 46.55 14.22 -16.53
N LEU A 84 45.96 15.24 -15.89
CA LEU A 84 46.70 16.32 -15.22
C LEU A 84 45.75 17.15 -14.32
N HIS A 85 45.93 17.00 -13.01
CA HIS A 85 45.53 18.01 -12.03
C HIS A 85 46.43 19.25 -12.16
N PRO A 86 45.97 20.42 -11.72
CA PRO A 86 46.63 20.96 -10.53
C PRO A 86 45.66 21.47 -9.46
N LYS A 87 46.14 21.28 -8.23
CA LYS A 87 45.64 21.82 -6.97
C LYS A 87 45.67 23.35 -6.99
N TYR A 88 44.63 23.99 -6.47
CA TYR A 88 44.76 25.28 -5.79
C TYR A 88 44.27 25.13 -4.35
N LYS A 89 45.20 25.33 -3.42
CA LYS A 89 44.92 25.56 -2.00
C LYS A 89 44.66 27.06 -1.84
N SER A 90 43.62 27.43 -1.11
CA SER A 90 43.66 28.64 -0.29
C SER A 90 42.85 28.40 0.99
N LYS A 91 43.57 28.58 2.08
CA LYS A 91 43.19 28.44 3.48
C LYS A 91 42.94 29.85 4.00
N ILE A 92 41.74 30.17 4.49
CA ILE A 92 41.53 31.30 5.42
C ILE A 92 40.50 30.84 6.47
N GLU A 93 40.97 30.77 7.71
CA GLU A 93 40.17 30.72 8.94
C GLU A 93 39.67 32.13 9.27
N LEU A 94 38.43 32.29 9.77
CA LEU A 94 38.15 32.73 11.14
C LEU A 94 36.66 32.99 11.41
N LYS A 95 36.23 32.33 12.49
CA LYS A 95 35.12 32.55 13.45
C LYS A 95 34.29 33.84 13.34
N SER A 96 32.97 33.64 13.49
CA SER A 96 32.18 34.37 14.49
C SER A 96 30.88 33.62 14.79
N GLU A 97 30.69 33.28 16.07
CA GLU A 97 29.47 32.75 16.66
C GLU A 97 28.36 33.82 16.65
N VAL A 98 27.19 33.47 16.12
CA VAL A 98 25.93 34.12 16.53
C VAL A 98 24.92 33.02 16.80
N LYS A 99 24.52 32.95 18.07
CA LYS A 99 23.52 32.06 18.65
C LYS A 99 22.14 32.56 18.21
N LEU A 100 21.51 31.87 17.27
CA LEU A 100 20.11 32.09 16.89
C LEU A 100 19.31 30.85 17.31
N GLU A 101 18.39 31.04 18.24
CA GLU A 101 17.38 30.07 18.62
C GLU A 101 16.41 29.86 17.45
N GLU A 102 16.58 28.76 16.71
CA GLU A 102 15.65 28.35 15.66
C GLU A 102 14.43 27.62 16.26
N LYS A 103 13.31 28.35 16.37
CA LYS A 103 11.98 27.74 16.23
C LYS A 103 11.83 27.26 14.78
N SER A 104 12.08 25.98 14.56
CA SER A 104 11.89 25.32 13.26
C SER A 104 10.41 24.96 13.04
N GLU A 105 9.61 25.94 12.63
CA GLU A 105 8.42 25.70 11.82
C GLU A 105 8.83 25.68 10.35
N ASN A 106 9.14 24.49 9.82
CA ASN A 106 9.39 24.34 8.39
C ASN A 106 8.08 24.55 7.61
N GLN A 107 8.00 25.65 6.88
CA GLN A 107 7.09 25.82 5.76
C GLN A 107 7.55 24.89 4.62
N GLU A 108 6.70 23.92 4.26
CA GLU A 108 6.89 23.05 3.10
C GLU A 108 6.63 23.85 1.82
N TYR A 109 7.65 24.04 0.98
CA TYR A 109 7.47 24.54 -0.38
C TYR A 109 6.63 23.53 -1.17
N GLU A 110 5.43 23.96 -1.58
CA GLU A 110 4.48 23.14 -2.30
C GLU A 110 4.85 23.10 -3.79
N SER A 111 5.42 21.99 -4.26
CA SER A 111 5.67 21.76 -5.67
C SER A 111 4.34 21.62 -6.44
N LEU A 112 4.17 22.40 -7.51
CA LEU A 112 2.96 22.53 -8.36
C LEU A 112 2.61 21.30 -9.24
N LEU A 113 3.21 20.13 -8.99
CA LEU A 113 2.81 18.90 -9.67
C LEU A 113 1.60 18.30 -8.93
N PRO A 114 0.62 17.71 -9.64
CA PRO A 114 -0.49 17.03 -9.00
C PRO A 114 0.08 15.88 -8.15
N LYS A 115 0.10 16.06 -6.83
CA LYS A 115 0.47 15.03 -5.86
C LYS A 115 -0.46 13.86 -6.10
N GLN A 116 0.08 12.72 -6.53
CA GLN A 116 -0.68 11.49 -6.50
C GLN A 116 -1.00 11.22 -5.03
N ASP A 117 -2.28 11.04 -4.69
CA ASP A 117 -2.71 10.75 -3.32
C ASP A 117 -2.32 9.31 -2.95
N TYR A 118 -1.02 9.09 -2.78
CA TYR A 118 -0.47 7.86 -2.27
C TYR A 118 -0.90 7.68 -0.81
N LEU A 119 -1.17 6.43 -0.40
CA LEU A 119 -1.49 6.10 0.98
C LEU A 119 -0.67 4.89 1.43
N PHE A 120 -0.25 4.89 2.69
CA PHE A 120 0.30 3.72 3.35
C PHE A 120 -0.78 2.64 3.48
N GLN A 121 -0.48 1.43 3.02
CA GLN A 121 -1.41 0.31 3.02
C GLN A 121 -0.66 -1.02 3.18
N GLY A 122 -1.27 -1.95 3.90
CA GLY A 122 -0.74 -3.29 4.14
C GLY A 122 -1.86 -4.30 4.10
N LEU A 123 -2.64 -4.33 3.03
CA LEU A 123 -3.84 -5.15 2.94
C LEU A 123 -3.50 -6.46 2.24
N GLY A 124 -3.97 -7.59 2.76
CA GLY A 124 -3.77 -8.89 2.11
C GLY A 124 -4.94 -9.82 2.23
N VAL A 125 -4.85 -10.91 1.47
CA VAL A 125 -5.79 -12.02 1.49
C VAL A 125 -5.04 -13.23 2.01
N LEU A 126 -5.52 -13.83 3.09
CA LEU A 126 -5.08 -15.15 3.54
C LEU A 126 -6.13 -16.18 3.16
N TYR A 127 -5.69 -17.41 2.94
CA TYR A 127 -6.58 -18.57 2.80
C TYR A 127 -6.16 -19.61 3.81
N GLY A 128 -7.06 -19.98 4.70
CA GLY A 128 -6.76 -20.94 5.76
C GLY A 128 -7.90 -21.19 6.74
N LYS A 129 -7.68 -22.15 7.65
CA LYS A 129 -8.65 -22.58 8.65
C LYS A 129 -8.65 -21.65 9.84
N ILE A 130 -9.84 -21.25 10.29
CA ILE A 130 -10.01 -20.49 11.52
C ILE A 130 -10.22 -21.48 12.66
N ILE A 131 -9.39 -21.40 13.69
CA ILE A 131 -9.52 -22.19 14.92
C ILE A 131 -9.70 -21.29 16.14
N GLN A 132 -10.44 -21.76 17.15
CA GLN A 132 -10.45 -21.11 18.45
C GLN A 132 -9.09 -21.30 19.14
N ARG A 133 -8.59 -20.23 19.77
CA ARG A 133 -7.30 -20.26 20.47
C ARG A 133 -7.40 -20.91 21.85
N TYR A 134 -8.52 -20.70 22.52
CA TYR A 134 -8.84 -21.28 23.81
C TYR A 134 -10.17 -22.01 23.66
N GLU A 135 -10.23 -23.23 24.19
CA GLU A 135 -11.46 -24.01 24.23
C GLU A 135 -12.58 -23.18 24.87
N ASN A 136 -13.76 -23.18 24.24
CA ASN A 136 -14.95 -22.45 24.68
C ASN A 136 -14.77 -20.92 24.78
N ASN A 137 -13.82 -20.33 24.04
CA ASN A 137 -13.65 -18.89 23.99
C ASN A 137 -13.79 -18.32 22.57
N ASP A 138 -15.00 -17.86 22.29
CA ASP A 138 -15.38 -17.31 20.99
C ASP A 138 -14.81 -15.91 20.69
N ASN A 139 -13.91 -15.39 21.52
CA ASN A 139 -13.30 -14.07 21.33
C ASN A 139 -11.87 -14.14 20.80
N TYR A 140 -11.22 -15.30 20.87
CA TYR A 140 -9.83 -15.47 20.46
C TYR A 140 -9.72 -16.56 19.41
N TYR A 141 -9.28 -16.16 18.22
CA TYR A 141 -9.11 -17.06 17.09
C TYR A 141 -7.67 -17.02 16.59
N ASN A 142 -7.25 -18.12 15.98
CA ASN A 142 -6.07 -18.19 15.16
C ASN A 142 -6.47 -18.61 13.73
N VAL A 143 -5.58 -18.35 12.78
CA VAL A 143 -5.64 -18.92 11.44
C VAL A 143 -4.50 -19.91 11.27
N ILE A 144 -4.78 -21.07 10.67
CA ILE A 144 -3.77 -22.03 10.23
C ILE A 144 -3.47 -21.78 8.76
N ILE A 145 -2.20 -21.56 8.42
CA ILE A 145 -1.70 -21.34 7.07
C ILE A 145 -0.43 -22.17 6.90
N ASN A 146 -0.42 -23.11 5.96
CA ASN A 146 0.68 -24.07 5.77
C ASN A 146 1.14 -24.69 7.10
N ASP A 147 0.19 -25.25 7.86
CA ASP A 147 0.41 -25.89 9.17
C ASP A 147 0.99 -24.97 10.27
N LYS A 148 1.02 -23.66 10.02
CA LYS A 148 1.45 -22.66 11.01
C LYS A 148 0.29 -21.85 11.53
N THR A 149 0.27 -21.66 12.84
CA THR A 149 -0.79 -20.96 13.55
C THR A 149 -0.42 -19.50 13.78
N TYR A 150 -1.29 -18.59 13.33
CA TYR A 150 -1.14 -17.15 13.50
C TYR A 150 -2.32 -16.55 14.26
N GLU A 151 -2.05 -15.67 15.20
CA GLU A 151 -3.08 -14.99 15.99
C GLU A 151 -3.92 -14.05 15.11
N LEU A 152 -5.25 -14.17 15.20
CA LEU A 152 -6.20 -13.24 14.59
C LEU A 152 -6.65 -12.19 15.60
N ILE A 153 -6.44 -10.92 15.27
CA ILE A 153 -6.88 -9.78 16.05
C ILE A 153 -8.20 -9.27 15.46
N ILE A 154 -9.29 -9.45 16.18
CA ILE A 154 -10.62 -9.01 15.75
C ILE A 154 -10.93 -7.64 16.37
N VAL A 155 -10.86 -6.60 15.56
CA VAL A 155 -11.15 -5.21 16.01
C VAL A 155 -12.64 -4.87 15.83
N TYR A 156 -13.29 -5.41 14.80
CA TYR A 156 -14.66 -5.06 14.44
C TYR A 156 -15.67 -6.06 15.00
N PRO A 157 -16.69 -5.64 15.79
CA PRO A 157 -17.71 -6.53 16.34
C PRO A 157 -18.43 -7.35 15.26
N ARG A 158 -18.78 -6.73 14.12
CA ARG A 158 -19.45 -7.42 13.00
C ARG A 158 -18.67 -8.62 12.47
N VAL A 159 -17.34 -8.51 12.42
CA VAL A 159 -16.46 -9.61 11.98
C VAL A 159 -16.45 -10.72 13.03
N ARG A 160 -16.45 -10.35 14.32
CA ARG A 160 -16.55 -11.31 15.42
C ARG A 160 -17.86 -12.11 15.32
N ASP A 161 -18.98 -11.42 15.19
CA ASP A 161 -20.31 -12.04 15.15
C ASP A 161 -20.46 -12.94 13.93
N PHE A 162 -19.91 -12.52 12.78
CA PHE A 162 -19.85 -13.35 11.58
C PHE A 162 -19.05 -14.63 11.80
N ILE A 163 -17.83 -14.53 12.36
CA ILE A 163 -16.99 -15.70 12.63
C ILE A 163 -17.68 -16.64 13.62
N LYS A 164 -18.29 -16.11 14.68
CA LYS A 164 -19.04 -16.90 15.66
C LYS A 164 -20.18 -17.68 15.00
N LYS A 165 -21.02 -16.99 14.23
CA LYS A 165 -22.20 -17.57 13.58
C LYS A 165 -21.84 -18.62 12.53
N HIS A 166 -20.73 -18.43 11.83
CA HIS A 166 -20.31 -19.28 10.72
C HIS A 166 -19.02 -20.06 11.04
N TYR A 167 -18.72 -20.30 12.32
CA TYR A 167 -17.52 -21.00 12.72
C TYR A 167 -17.54 -22.44 12.18
N SER A 168 -16.49 -22.81 11.47
CA SER A 168 -16.31 -24.15 10.92
C SER A 168 -14.79 -24.43 10.86
N PRO A 169 -14.24 -25.19 11.83
CA PRO A 169 -12.79 -25.37 11.96
C PRO A 169 -12.18 -26.21 10.83
N GLU A 170 -12.99 -26.97 10.11
CA GLU A 170 -12.55 -27.81 8.99
C GLU A 170 -12.52 -27.04 7.65
N LYS A 171 -13.26 -25.94 7.56
CA LYS A 171 -13.44 -25.16 6.33
C LYS A 171 -12.40 -24.06 6.22
N ASP A 172 -11.67 -24.04 5.11
CA ASP A 172 -10.82 -22.92 4.73
C ASP A 172 -11.66 -21.71 4.29
N ARG A 173 -11.22 -20.52 4.70
CA ARG A 173 -11.88 -19.25 4.36
C ARG A 173 -10.89 -18.24 3.82
N TYR A 174 -11.40 -17.35 2.98
CA TYR A 174 -10.67 -16.16 2.54
C TYR A 174 -10.77 -15.08 3.61
N LEU A 175 -9.63 -14.66 4.13
CA LEU A 175 -9.55 -13.64 5.17
C LEU A 175 -8.89 -12.39 4.60
N THR A 176 -9.65 -11.28 4.56
CA THR A 176 -9.06 -9.97 4.29
C THR A 176 -8.43 -9.47 5.59
N VAL A 177 -7.13 -9.22 5.56
CA VAL A 177 -6.35 -8.94 6.76
C VAL A 177 -5.39 -7.76 6.59
N TYR A 178 -4.96 -7.24 7.73
CA TYR A 178 -3.80 -6.36 7.87
C TYR A 178 -2.76 -7.06 8.74
N PRO A 179 -1.48 -7.22 8.31
CA PRO A 179 -0.47 -7.87 9.13
C PRO A 179 -0.15 -6.99 10.35
N ASN A 180 0.30 -7.58 11.45
CA ASN A 180 0.83 -6.87 12.61
C ASN A 180 2.11 -7.56 13.04
N LEU A 181 3.20 -6.80 13.10
CA LEU A 181 4.51 -7.35 13.41
C LEU A 181 5.11 -6.73 14.66
N VAL A 182 5.58 -7.61 15.55
CA VAL A 182 6.39 -7.24 16.71
C VAL A 182 7.80 -7.76 16.50
N HIS A 183 8.70 -6.83 16.16
CA HIS A 183 10.14 -7.09 16.11
C HIS A 183 10.74 -7.04 17.51
N TYR A 184 11.70 -7.93 17.76
CA TYR A 184 12.41 -8.02 19.03
C TYR A 184 13.83 -7.48 18.90
N PRO A 185 14.37 -6.79 19.94
CA PRO A 185 15.77 -6.41 19.97
C PRO A 185 16.67 -7.64 19.86
N GLN A 186 17.69 -7.57 19.00
CA GLN A 186 18.60 -8.70 18.76
C GLN A 186 19.57 -8.97 19.92
N THR A 187 19.54 -8.16 20.98
CA THR A 187 20.46 -8.22 22.12
C THR A 187 20.14 -9.31 23.15
N ARG A 188 18.89 -9.77 23.24
CA ARG A 188 18.46 -10.70 24.32
C ARG A 188 18.30 -12.16 23.89
N GLU A 189 17.93 -12.40 22.64
CA GLU A 189 17.81 -13.74 22.05
C GLU A 189 18.31 -13.64 20.61
N LYS A 190 19.52 -14.14 20.34
CA LYS A 190 20.05 -14.15 18.97
C LYS A 190 19.07 -14.93 18.09
N ASN A 191 18.48 -14.24 17.11
CA ASN A 191 17.63 -14.79 16.05
C ASN A 191 16.14 -15.05 16.37
N LYS A 192 15.55 -14.44 17.41
CA LYS A 192 14.08 -14.54 17.58
C LYS A 192 13.36 -13.93 16.35
N PRO A 193 12.55 -14.69 15.61
CA PRO A 193 11.81 -14.16 14.47
C PRO A 193 10.76 -13.14 14.95
N PRO A 194 10.34 -12.19 14.10
CA PRO A 194 9.26 -11.28 14.46
C PRO A 194 8.00 -12.07 14.76
N LYS A 195 7.27 -11.68 15.81
CA LYS A 195 5.93 -12.23 16.05
C LYS A 195 4.98 -11.63 15.01
N ILE A 196 4.30 -12.49 14.27
CA ILE A 196 3.31 -12.12 13.25
C ILE A 196 1.92 -12.46 13.78
N SER A 197 1.03 -11.50 13.69
CA SER A 197 -0.42 -11.68 13.85
C SER A 197 -1.15 -10.92 12.75
N PHE A 198 -2.45 -11.16 12.58
CA PHE A 198 -3.24 -10.54 11.53
C PHE A 198 -4.49 -9.90 12.10
N THR A 199 -4.67 -8.60 11.87
CA THR A 199 -5.95 -7.96 12.14
C THR A 199 -6.90 -8.34 11.02
N ILE A 200 -8.01 -8.98 11.37
CA ILE A 200 -9.01 -9.36 10.39
C ILE A 200 -9.97 -8.21 10.12
N ILE A 201 -10.24 -7.98 8.83
CA ILE A 201 -11.15 -6.96 8.32
C ILE A 201 -12.43 -7.61 7.80
N ALA A 202 -12.30 -8.76 7.12
CA ALA A 202 -13.42 -9.55 6.65
C ALA A 202 -13.05 -11.04 6.56
N ALA A 203 -14.05 -11.91 6.70
CA ALA A 203 -13.95 -13.34 6.43
C ALA A 203 -15.04 -13.72 5.44
N ASN A 204 -14.70 -14.38 4.35
CA ASN A 204 -15.62 -14.71 3.26
C ASN A 204 -15.32 -16.12 2.71
N ASP A 205 -16.28 -16.66 1.96
CA ASP A 205 -16.10 -17.93 1.25
C ASP A 205 -15.40 -17.73 -0.12
N SER A 206 -15.33 -16.50 -0.61
CA SER A 206 -14.65 -16.09 -1.85
C SER A 206 -13.75 -14.86 -1.62
N PRO A 207 -12.70 -14.64 -2.44
CA PRO A 207 -11.85 -13.46 -2.32
C PRO A 207 -12.64 -12.20 -2.69
N TYR A 208 -12.53 -11.17 -1.86
CA TYR A 208 -13.16 -9.86 -2.10
C TYR A 208 -12.19 -8.87 -2.78
N LEU A 209 -10.89 -9.12 -2.68
CA LEU A 209 -9.84 -8.29 -3.26
C LEU A 209 -9.25 -8.98 -4.48
N GLU A 210 -8.76 -8.19 -5.43
CA GLU A 210 -7.92 -8.63 -6.55
C GLU A 210 -6.51 -9.02 -6.04
N LEU A 211 -6.45 -10.05 -5.20
CA LEU A 211 -5.26 -10.62 -4.61
C LEU A 211 -5.45 -12.13 -4.49
N GLU A 212 -4.44 -12.88 -4.90
CA GLU A 212 -4.43 -14.33 -4.73
C GLU A 212 -4.25 -14.71 -3.26
N PRO A 213 -4.54 -15.97 -2.89
CA PRO A 213 -4.22 -16.49 -1.57
C PRO A 213 -2.79 -16.19 -1.12
N ASN A 214 -2.68 -15.62 0.07
CA ASN A 214 -1.44 -15.20 0.73
C ASN A 214 -0.74 -14.00 0.07
N GLU A 215 -1.41 -13.25 -0.80
CA GLU A 215 -0.87 -12.01 -1.36
C GLU A 215 -1.27 -10.75 -0.59
N PHE A 216 -0.40 -9.75 -0.65
CA PHE A 216 -0.52 -8.49 0.05
C PHE A 216 -0.15 -7.32 -0.86
N LYS A 217 -0.95 -6.25 -0.83
CA LYS A 217 -0.57 -4.90 -1.28
C LYS A 217 0.17 -4.21 -0.13
N LEU A 218 1.47 -4.00 -0.30
CA LEU A 218 2.34 -3.35 0.68
C LEU A 218 2.85 -2.01 0.12
N PHE A 219 2.27 -0.93 0.61
CA PHE A 219 2.59 0.45 0.23
C PHE A 219 3.25 1.14 1.41
N GLY A 220 4.52 1.51 1.27
CA GLY A 220 5.26 2.08 2.38
C GLY A 220 6.69 2.47 2.05
N LEU A 221 7.44 2.76 3.11
CA LEU A 221 8.84 3.16 2.99
C LEU A 221 9.75 1.93 2.95
N TRP A 222 10.54 1.82 1.89
CA TRP A 222 11.52 0.75 1.71
C TRP A 222 12.81 1.04 2.47
N GLN A 223 13.09 0.31 3.57
CA GLN A 223 14.20 0.64 4.45
C GLN A 223 14.75 -0.53 5.28
N PHE A 224 15.92 -0.36 5.86
CA PHE A 224 16.46 -1.18 6.92
C PHE A 224 16.08 -0.62 8.30
N ILE A 225 15.78 -1.53 9.23
CA ILE A 225 15.64 -1.21 10.66
C ILE A 225 16.61 -2.07 11.47
N ALA A 226 17.10 -1.54 12.59
CA ALA A 226 18.15 -2.18 13.39
C ALA A 226 17.76 -3.57 13.93
N VAL A 227 16.47 -3.84 14.07
CA VAL A 227 15.94 -5.08 14.66
C VAL A 227 15.62 -6.17 13.63
N SER A 228 15.64 -5.86 12.33
CA SER A 228 15.34 -6.82 11.25
C SER A 228 16.60 -7.23 10.49
N LYS A 229 16.69 -8.50 10.09
CA LYS A 229 17.82 -9.03 9.31
C LYS A 229 17.73 -8.70 7.82
N CYS A 230 16.52 -8.60 7.30
CA CYS A 230 16.26 -8.18 5.93
C CYS A 230 15.60 -6.79 5.92
N PRO A 231 15.63 -6.09 4.78
CA PRO A 231 14.92 -4.83 4.67
C PRO A 231 13.40 -5.06 4.79
N VAL A 232 12.71 -4.00 5.19
CA VAL A 232 11.28 -4.01 5.53
C VAL A 232 10.54 -2.99 4.67
N MET A 233 9.28 -3.28 4.41
CA MET A 233 8.30 -2.27 4.03
C MET A 233 7.71 -1.68 5.30
N SER A 234 8.00 -0.41 5.59
CA SER A 234 7.42 0.29 6.73
C SER A 234 6.11 0.97 6.35
N ILE A 235 5.02 0.51 6.94
CA ILE A 235 3.68 0.97 6.66
C ILE A 235 3.20 1.81 7.85
N HIS A 236 3.02 3.10 7.61
CA HIS A 236 2.64 4.06 8.63
C HIS A 236 1.13 4.28 8.68
N ARG A 237 0.65 4.94 9.74
CA ARG A 237 -0.72 5.45 9.79
C ARG A 237 -0.81 6.72 8.95
N ASN A 238 -1.67 6.72 7.94
CA ASN A 238 -1.96 7.88 7.12
C ASN A 238 -2.48 9.03 8.00
N ARG A 239 -2.15 10.26 7.60
CA ARG A 239 -2.65 11.49 8.21
C ARG A 239 -3.33 12.32 7.13
N GLU A 240 -4.59 12.66 7.36
CA GLU A 240 -5.33 13.55 6.44
C GLU A 240 -4.87 15.00 6.61
N LYS A 241 -5.02 15.81 5.56
CA LYS A 241 -4.59 17.23 5.57
C LYS A 241 -5.28 18.01 6.69
N ASP A 242 -6.58 17.75 6.89
CA ASP A 242 -7.42 18.48 7.84
C ASP A 242 -7.38 17.90 9.26
N GLY A 243 -6.62 16.81 9.48
CA GLY A 243 -6.56 16.12 10.76
C GLY A 243 -7.87 15.45 11.19
N ASN A 244 -8.83 15.28 10.28
CA ASN A 244 -10.12 14.64 10.54
C ASN A 244 -10.08 13.09 10.43
N ASP A 245 -8.88 12.51 10.42
CA ASP A 245 -8.73 11.07 10.41
C ASP A 245 -9.06 10.45 11.77
N ARG A 246 -9.35 9.15 11.77
CA ARG A 246 -9.71 8.39 12.98
C ARG A 246 -8.59 8.33 14.03
N VAL A 247 -7.36 8.62 13.66
CA VAL A 247 -6.19 8.53 14.55
C VAL A 247 -6.05 9.80 15.37
N TRP A 248 -6.35 10.98 14.80
CA TRP A 248 -6.28 12.26 15.49
C TRP A 248 -7.01 12.33 16.83
N PRO A 249 -8.32 12.02 16.95
CA PRO A 249 -9.02 12.12 18.24
C PRO A 249 -8.46 11.15 19.28
N LEU A 250 -8.02 9.96 18.85
CA LEU A 250 -7.38 8.98 19.74
C LEU A 250 -6.02 9.49 20.21
N LYS A 251 -5.27 10.14 19.33
CA LYS A 251 -3.98 10.73 19.64
C LYS A 251 -4.13 11.82 20.71
N THR A 252 -5.13 12.70 20.55
CA THR A 252 -5.45 13.74 21.51
C THR A 252 -5.92 13.17 22.84
N LYS A 253 -6.83 12.18 22.82
CA LYS A 253 -7.36 11.53 24.03
C LYS A 253 -6.28 10.84 24.85
N PHE A 254 -5.29 10.22 24.20
CA PHE A 254 -4.23 9.46 24.86
C PHE A 254 -2.89 10.21 24.94
N LYS A 255 -2.89 11.54 24.79
CA LYS A 255 -1.67 12.36 24.78
C LYS A 255 -0.79 12.11 26.01
N ASP A 256 -1.40 11.93 27.18
CA ASP A 256 -0.69 11.71 28.45
C ASP A 256 -0.35 10.23 28.70
N ASN A 257 -0.86 9.31 27.87
CA ASN A 257 -0.53 7.89 27.93
C ASN A 257 0.54 7.56 26.88
N ASN A 258 1.81 7.75 27.26
CA ASN A 258 2.98 7.51 26.39
C ASN A 258 2.96 6.15 25.70
N LYS A 259 2.50 5.09 26.37
CA LYS A 259 2.44 3.73 25.81
C LYS A 259 1.40 3.61 24.70
N LEU A 260 0.16 4.06 24.95
CA LEU A 260 -0.92 4.01 23.96
C LEU A 260 -0.65 4.94 22.78
N HIS A 261 -0.16 6.14 23.07
CA HIS A 261 0.18 7.14 22.07
C HIS A 261 1.31 6.65 21.14
N LYS A 262 2.32 5.97 21.68
CA LYS A 262 3.37 5.30 20.90
C LYS A 262 2.82 4.17 20.04
N ASN A 263 1.97 3.31 20.59
CA ASN A 263 1.39 2.20 19.85
C ASN A 263 0.48 2.67 18.71
N LEU A 264 -0.23 3.78 18.90
CA LEU A 264 -1.10 4.37 17.90
C LEU A 264 -0.34 4.88 16.67
N THR A 265 0.85 5.44 16.88
CA THR A 265 1.70 6.03 15.82
C THR A 265 2.80 5.07 15.33
N ARG A 266 2.85 3.85 15.86
CA ARG A 266 3.86 2.86 15.49
C ARG A 266 3.63 2.39 14.05
N ALA A 267 4.71 2.41 13.27
CA ALA A 267 4.72 1.81 11.94
C ALA A 267 4.75 0.28 12.02
N ASN A 268 4.10 -0.36 11.07
CA ASN A 268 4.20 -1.78 10.88
C ASN A 268 5.32 -2.09 9.90
N HIS A 269 6.36 -2.78 10.37
CA HIS A 269 7.54 -3.07 9.58
C HIS A 269 7.44 -4.49 9.03
N VAL A 270 7.11 -4.65 7.76
CA VAL A 270 6.90 -5.96 7.11
C VAL A 270 8.21 -6.42 6.45
N PRO A 271 8.89 -7.47 6.93
CA PRO A 271 10.04 -8.10 6.29
C PRO A 271 9.74 -8.48 4.85
N LEU A 272 10.52 -7.96 3.90
CA LEU A 272 10.31 -8.19 2.48
C LEU A 272 11.61 -8.61 1.80
N LEU A 273 11.57 -9.77 1.14
CA LEU A 273 12.64 -10.26 0.29
C LEU A 273 12.46 -9.70 -1.12
N TRP A 274 13.22 -8.64 -1.44
CA TRP A 274 13.21 -7.99 -2.75
C TRP A 274 14.64 -7.81 -3.26
N LYS A 275 15.15 -8.85 -3.95
CA LYS A 275 16.56 -8.91 -4.39
C LYS A 275 16.90 -7.86 -5.46
N ASN A 276 16.00 -7.70 -6.43
CA ASN A 276 16.22 -6.83 -7.60
C ASN A 276 15.37 -5.56 -7.50
N ALA A 277 15.35 -4.93 -6.33
CA ALA A 277 14.64 -3.67 -6.16
C ALA A 277 15.29 -2.58 -7.04
N PRO A 278 14.50 -1.76 -7.77
CA PRO A 278 15.04 -0.68 -8.60
C PRO A 278 15.71 0.42 -7.77
N VAL A 279 15.38 0.51 -6.48
CA VAL A 279 15.99 1.44 -5.52
C VAL A 279 16.50 0.68 -4.30
N LYS A 280 17.60 1.17 -3.72
CA LYS A 280 18.17 0.59 -2.50
C LYS A 280 17.27 0.92 -1.29
N PRO A 281 17.10 -0.01 -0.33
CA PRO A 281 16.42 0.30 0.92
C PRO A 281 17.18 1.38 1.68
N PHE A 282 16.46 2.40 2.14
CA PHE A 282 17.02 3.44 2.99
C PHE A 282 17.66 2.84 4.24
N ARG A 283 18.84 3.33 4.63
CA ARG A 283 19.51 2.92 5.86
C ARG A 283 19.91 4.17 6.64
N PHE A 284 19.26 4.35 7.79
CA PHE A 284 19.58 5.45 8.69
C PHE A 284 21.01 5.32 9.23
N ASN A 285 21.80 6.39 9.10
CA ASN A 285 23.15 6.47 9.66
C ASN A 285 23.18 7.54 10.76
N PRO A 286 23.31 7.18 12.05
CA PRO A 286 23.29 8.15 13.15
C PRO A 286 24.47 9.13 13.15
N ARG A 287 25.50 8.89 12.33
CA ARG A 287 26.69 9.75 12.22
C ARG A 287 26.57 10.85 11.18
N LEU A 288 25.52 10.80 10.34
CA LEU A 288 25.30 11.76 9.27
C LEU A 288 24.16 12.69 9.64
N ASP A 289 24.30 13.96 9.26
CA ASP A 289 23.21 14.93 9.36
C ASP A 289 22.06 14.58 8.41
N LYS A 290 20.89 15.18 8.63
CA LYS A 290 19.66 14.84 7.89
C LYS A 290 19.82 14.97 6.37
N ASP A 291 20.50 16.02 5.92
CA ASP A 291 20.66 16.32 4.49
C ASP A 291 21.72 15.43 3.83
N GLN A 292 22.53 14.75 4.64
CA GLN A 292 23.51 13.76 4.21
C GLN A 292 22.98 12.33 4.29
N GLN A 293 21.76 12.14 4.82
CA GLN A 293 21.10 10.84 4.78
C GLN A 293 20.75 10.49 3.33
N GLY A 294 20.75 9.19 3.01
CA GLY A 294 20.27 8.73 1.70
C GLY A 294 18.77 8.96 1.52
N ASP A 295 18.33 8.84 0.28
CA ASP A 295 16.92 9.01 -0.08
C ASP A 295 16.01 7.95 0.53
N ARG A 296 14.78 8.37 0.85
CA ARG A 296 13.71 7.50 1.32
C ARG A 296 12.66 7.35 0.22
N TYR A 297 12.59 6.17 -0.35
CA TYR A 297 11.60 5.86 -1.37
C TYR A 297 10.33 5.29 -0.75
N PHE A 298 9.20 5.84 -1.19
CA PHE A 298 7.89 5.22 -1.07
C PHE A 298 7.71 4.25 -2.23
N CYS A 299 7.40 3.00 -1.91
CA CYS A 299 7.25 1.91 -2.86
C CYS A 299 5.87 1.28 -2.72
N GLN A 300 5.29 0.86 -3.84
CA GLN A 300 4.03 0.13 -3.89
C GLN A 300 4.26 -1.23 -4.53
N VAL A 301 4.15 -2.29 -3.74
CA VAL A 301 4.44 -3.65 -4.22
C VAL A 301 3.31 -4.62 -3.88
N LYS A 302 3.16 -5.63 -4.73
CA LYS A 302 2.48 -6.87 -4.37
C LYS A 302 3.52 -7.85 -3.84
N ALA A 303 3.20 -8.52 -2.74
CA ALA A 303 4.10 -9.48 -2.11
C ALA A 303 3.35 -10.71 -1.61
N LYS A 304 3.97 -11.87 -1.71
CA LYS A 304 3.41 -13.14 -1.24
C LYS A 304 3.97 -13.48 0.14
N PHE A 305 3.09 -13.79 1.08
CA PHE A 305 3.48 -14.24 2.42
C PHE A 305 3.99 -15.67 2.36
N LEU A 306 5.21 -15.88 2.87
CA LEU A 306 5.89 -17.16 2.94
C LEU A 306 5.87 -17.64 4.39
N ALA A 307 4.80 -18.36 4.76
CA ALA A 307 4.56 -18.83 6.13
C ALA A 307 5.77 -19.60 6.70
N ASP A 308 6.42 -20.44 5.90
CA ASP A 308 7.59 -21.25 6.27
C ASP A 308 8.75 -20.42 6.83
N ARG A 309 8.90 -19.19 6.34
CA ARG A 309 10.00 -18.29 6.69
C ARG A 309 9.54 -17.06 7.49
N SER A 310 8.24 -16.90 7.70
CA SER A 310 7.65 -15.73 8.38
C SER A 310 8.10 -14.40 7.74
N VAL A 311 8.09 -14.35 6.40
CA VAL A 311 8.58 -13.22 5.59
C VAL A 311 7.72 -13.06 4.35
N TRP A 312 7.73 -11.88 3.74
CA TRP A 312 7.08 -11.65 2.46
C TRP A 312 8.11 -11.73 1.34
N GLY A 313 7.78 -12.43 0.26
CA GLY A 313 8.53 -12.42 -0.99
C GLY A 313 7.95 -11.38 -1.93
N PHE A 314 8.79 -10.55 -2.55
CA PHE A 314 8.36 -9.66 -3.62
C PHE A 314 7.73 -10.46 -4.77
N HIS A 315 6.60 -9.98 -5.28
CA HIS A 315 5.91 -10.57 -6.43
C HIS A 315 5.88 -9.60 -7.61
N GLU A 316 5.40 -8.37 -7.39
CA GLU A 316 5.18 -7.39 -8.46
C GLU A 316 5.39 -5.95 -7.94
N LEU A 317 5.90 -5.08 -8.80
CA LEU A 317 5.97 -3.64 -8.57
C LEU A 317 4.71 -3.00 -9.16
N LEU A 318 3.92 -2.32 -8.34
CA LEU A 318 2.62 -1.77 -8.75
C LEU A 318 2.73 -0.33 -9.26
N ALA A 319 3.76 0.39 -8.81
CA ALA A 319 4.10 1.74 -9.26
C ALA A 319 5.60 1.97 -9.10
N GLU A 320 6.17 2.89 -9.88
CA GLU A 320 7.58 3.27 -9.73
C GLU A 320 7.84 3.86 -8.34
N PRO A 321 9.00 3.55 -7.70
CA PRO A 321 9.36 4.17 -6.44
C PRO A 321 9.43 5.69 -6.56
N THR A 322 8.91 6.38 -5.55
CA THR A 322 8.85 7.84 -5.54
C THR A 322 9.46 8.42 -4.26
N LEU A 323 9.96 9.65 -4.36
CA LEU A 323 10.40 10.45 -3.22
C LEU A 323 9.24 11.21 -2.57
N ASP A 324 8.07 11.26 -3.22
CA ASP A 324 6.86 11.86 -2.68
C ASP A 324 6.23 10.91 -1.66
N ILE A 325 6.42 11.21 -0.37
CA ILE A 325 5.98 10.36 0.74
C ILE A 325 4.62 10.87 1.24
N PRO A 326 3.58 10.01 1.31
CA PRO A 326 2.28 10.38 1.87
C PRO A 326 2.40 11.02 3.25
N LYS A 327 1.45 11.88 3.61
CA LYS A 327 1.37 12.39 4.99
C LYS A 327 1.09 11.25 5.97
N PHE A 328 1.88 11.16 7.04
CA PHE A 328 1.71 10.13 8.06
C PHE A 328 2.04 10.62 9.47
N TYR A 329 1.56 9.88 10.47
CA TYR A 329 1.92 10.13 11.86
C TYR A 329 3.34 9.64 12.17
N LYS A 330 4.25 10.58 12.46
CA LYS A 330 5.62 10.25 12.88
C LYS A 330 5.62 9.52 14.23
N PRO A 331 6.38 8.41 14.37
CA PRO A 331 6.58 7.76 15.66
C PRO A 331 7.26 8.73 16.64
N ILE A 332 6.84 8.67 17.91
CA ILE A 332 7.39 9.54 18.95
C ILE A 332 8.74 8.99 19.42
N LYS A 333 9.74 9.88 19.46
CA LYS A 333 11.01 9.63 20.13
C LYS A 333 10.76 9.69 21.63
N VAL A 334 11.17 8.65 22.35
CA VAL A 334 11.24 8.73 23.81
C VAL A 334 12.48 9.57 24.11
N VAL A 335 12.29 10.67 24.83
CA VAL A 335 13.39 11.48 25.40
C VAL A 335 13.95 10.72 26.61
#